data_AF-A0A4Y3WJU8-F1
#
_entry.id   AF-A0A4Y3WJU8-F1
#
_cell.length_a   1.000
_cell.length_b   1.000
_cell.length_c   1.000
_cell.angle_alpha   90.00
_cell.angle_beta   90.00
_cell.angle_gamma   90.00
#
_symmetry.space_group_name_H-M   'P 1'
#
loop_
_entity.id
_entity.type
_entity.pdbx_description
1 polymer ?
#
loop_
_entity_poly.entity_id
_entity_poly.type
_entity_poly.pdbx_seq_one_letter_code
_entity_poly.pdbx_strand_id
1 'polypeptide(L)'
;MSKKPLASWRFMPVVALATTAIWAALPTVANAADAAAGKKLFDDKTCSACHSIGGGDLVGPDLKNVTKERPREWLHEWIMKPDALIAKKDPVAVELLAKYNGMEMPNLGLSSAEVDNIIAFLEGGGAGASSAAAAPALKGDAESGKNLFTGNEKFANGGPPCMACHSSGGLGAFGGGALGPDLTEAAKRLGGASGLSAWLAGLPTPTMKAVWTKQPPTPQERADVAAFLSQEGLAVRSASAIWQLAGLTGLGAVVLLLIAGFRWRNRLKFGVRRPMMAAPTTGRSTGPYNGGWFTGMYSDGWIGRFKGTDGNSNRPRGRTNAPRRH
;
A
#
# COMPACT_ATOMS: atom_id res chain seq x y z
N MET A 1 -86.57 77.28 2.72
CA MET A 1 -86.05 77.97 1.51
C MET A 1 -84.55 78.09 1.72
N SER A 2 -83.61 77.63 0.89
CA SER A 2 -83.54 77.63 -0.56
C SER A 2 -82.44 76.64 -1.04
N LYS A 3 -82.82 75.77 -1.99
CA LYS A 3 -82.11 75.29 -3.20
C LYS A 3 -80.55 75.28 -3.26
N LYS A 4 -80.03 74.04 -3.46
CA LYS A 4 -79.04 73.57 -4.48
C LYS A 4 -77.58 74.11 -4.42
N PRO A 5 -76.61 73.52 -5.18
CA PRO A 5 -76.24 72.11 -5.32
C PRO A 5 -74.70 71.87 -5.28
N LEU A 6 -74.36 70.56 -5.20
CA LEU A 6 -73.13 69.84 -5.57
C LEU A 6 -72.05 70.61 -6.38
N ALA A 7 -70.81 70.59 -5.86
CA ALA A 7 -69.59 70.71 -6.64
C ALA A 7 -68.82 69.39 -6.58
N SER A 8 -68.82 68.70 -7.71
CA SER A 8 -68.07 67.48 -7.98
C SER A 8 -66.59 67.79 -8.22
N TRP A 9 -65.70 67.20 -7.44
CA TRP A 9 -64.31 67.02 -7.87
C TRP A 9 -63.94 65.54 -7.87
N ARG A 10 -63.92 65.01 -9.09
CA ARG A 10 -63.29 63.75 -9.47
C ARG A 10 -61.79 64.02 -9.53
N PHE A 11 -60.99 63.42 -8.66
CA PHE A 11 -59.61 63.10 -8.99
C PHE A 11 -59.33 61.67 -8.51
N MET A 12 -59.03 60.84 -9.50
CA MET A 12 -58.76 59.40 -9.44
C MET A 12 -57.57 59.06 -8.53
N PRO A 13 -57.53 57.85 -7.93
CA PRO A 13 -56.34 57.34 -7.28
C PRO A 13 -55.38 56.82 -8.36
N VAL A 14 -54.39 57.62 -8.75
CA VAL A 14 -53.22 57.14 -9.50
C VAL A 14 -52.06 56.98 -8.51
N VAL A 15 -52.19 56.02 -7.60
CA VAL A 15 -51.07 55.54 -6.78
C VAL A 15 -51.18 54.03 -6.66
N ALA A 16 -51.10 53.35 -7.80
CA ALA A 16 -50.93 51.91 -7.87
C ALA A 16 -50.38 51.58 -9.25
N LEU A 17 -49.05 51.67 -9.42
CA LEU A 17 -48.23 51.03 -10.47
C LEU A 17 -46.83 51.69 -10.51
N ALA A 18 -46.01 51.50 -9.48
CA ALA A 18 -44.59 51.90 -9.54
C ALA A 18 -43.67 51.13 -8.58
N THR A 19 -43.95 49.85 -8.29
CA THR A 19 -43.07 49.03 -7.41
C THR A 19 -42.71 47.65 -7.96
N THR A 20 -42.97 47.36 -9.24
CA THR A 20 -42.66 46.05 -9.85
C THR A 20 -41.57 46.09 -10.92
N ALA A 21 -40.64 47.05 -10.87
CA ALA A 21 -39.58 47.18 -11.88
C ALA A 21 -38.18 47.48 -11.32
N ILE A 22 -37.85 46.97 -10.13
CA ILE A 22 -36.48 47.04 -9.57
C ILE A 22 -36.07 45.66 -9.03
N TRP A 23 -36.22 44.61 -9.84
CA TRP A 23 -35.73 43.25 -9.53
C TRP A 23 -35.13 42.56 -10.76
N ALA A 24 -34.55 43.32 -11.69
CA ALA A 24 -33.94 42.77 -12.90
C ALA A 24 -32.66 43.52 -13.30
N ALA A 25 -31.68 43.57 -12.40
CA ALA A 25 -30.28 43.85 -12.73
C ALA A 25 -29.40 43.60 -11.49
N LEU A 26 -29.43 42.39 -10.94
CA LEU A 26 -28.22 41.91 -10.26
C LEU A 26 -27.26 41.59 -11.41
N PRO A 27 -26.10 42.25 -11.53
CA PRO A 27 -25.08 41.78 -12.46
C PRO A 27 -24.80 40.33 -12.07
N THR A 28 -25.09 39.41 -12.97
CA THR A 28 -24.50 38.08 -12.90
C THR A 28 -23.00 38.34 -12.97
N VAL A 29 -22.33 38.29 -11.83
CA VAL A 29 -20.89 38.16 -11.79
C VAL A 29 -20.59 36.83 -12.47
N ALA A 30 -20.40 36.87 -13.78
CA ALA A 30 -19.68 35.81 -14.45
C ALA A 30 -18.33 35.79 -13.74
N ASN A 31 -18.09 34.77 -12.92
CA ASN A 31 -16.77 34.53 -12.36
C ASN A 31 -15.85 34.34 -13.57
N ALA A 32 -15.16 35.41 -13.96
CA ALA A 32 -14.13 35.31 -14.97
C ALA A 32 -13.11 34.31 -14.44
N ALA A 33 -12.79 33.31 -15.25
CA ALA A 33 -11.82 32.29 -14.87
C ALA A 33 -10.48 32.96 -14.52
N ASP A 34 -9.95 32.62 -13.35
CA ASP A 34 -8.72 33.18 -12.80
C ASP A 34 -7.56 32.21 -13.03
N ALA A 35 -6.65 32.58 -13.94
CA ALA A 35 -5.48 31.79 -14.27
C ALA A 35 -4.51 31.62 -13.08
N ALA A 36 -4.44 32.57 -12.15
CA ALA A 36 -3.60 32.45 -10.97
C ALA A 36 -4.20 31.44 -9.98
N ALA A 37 -5.52 31.48 -9.77
CA ALA A 37 -6.24 30.45 -9.02
C ALA A 37 -6.09 29.07 -9.69
N GLY A 38 -6.15 29.02 -11.03
CA GLY A 38 -5.94 27.82 -11.82
C GLY A 38 -4.56 27.21 -11.63
N LYS A 39 -3.51 28.04 -11.65
CA LYS A 39 -2.14 27.61 -11.34
C LYS A 39 -2.05 27.00 -9.94
N LYS A 40 -2.64 27.65 -8.94
CA LYS A 40 -2.62 27.15 -7.56
C LYS A 40 -3.31 25.79 -7.47
N LEU A 41 -4.46 25.62 -8.12
CA LEU A 41 -5.17 24.35 -8.20
C LEU A 41 -4.32 23.27 -8.89
N PHE A 42 -3.65 23.62 -9.99
CA PHE A 42 -2.77 22.72 -10.72
C PHE A 42 -1.63 22.19 -9.83
N ASP A 43 -1.02 23.07 -9.04
CA ASP A 43 0.04 22.71 -8.08
C ASP A 43 -0.52 21.91 -6.89
N ASP A 44 -1.63 22.35 -6.28
CA ASP A 44 -2.24 21.73 -5.09
C ASP A 44 -2.76 20.31 -5.35
N LYS A 45 -3.35 20.12 -6.52
CA LYS A 45 -3.88 18.85 -7.03
C LYS A 45 -2.80 18.01 -7.70
N THR A 46 -1.56 18.47 -7.70
CA THR A 46 -0.39 17.74 -8.18
C THR A 46 -0.55 17.27 -9.63
N CYS A 47 -1.15 18.10 -10.49
CA CYS A 47 -1.36 17.77 -11.91
C CYS A 47 -0.03 17.51 -12.62
N SER A 48 1.05 18.19 -12.19
CA SER A 48 2.42 17.99 -12.69
C SER A 48 3.05 16.64 -12.35
N ALA A 49 2.43 15.84 -11.46
CA ALA A 49 2.87 14.48 -11.17
C ALA A 49 2.66 13.55 -12.37
N CYS A 50 1.61 13.83 -13.15
CA CYS A 50 1.20 12.99 -14.27
C CYS A 50 1.36 13.69 -15.62
N HIS A 51 1.23 15.02 -15.66
CA HIS A 51 1.25 15.81 -16.87
C HIS A 51 2.45 16.73 -16.93
N SER A 52 3.04 16.87 -18.11
CA SER A 52 3.98 17.95 -18.40
C SER A 52 3.28 19.11 -19.11
N ILE A 53 3.97 20.24 -19.22
CA ILE A 53 3.59 21.35 -20.10
C ILE A 53 4.80 21.66 -20.98
N GLY A 54 4.83 21.08 -22.17
CA GLY A 54 5.90 21.20 -23.16
C GLY A 54 7.09 20.29 -22.91
N GLY A 55 6.96 19.32 -22.00
CA GLY A 55 7.99 18.33 -21.67
C GLY A 55 7.75 16.96 -22.30
N GLY A 56 6.69 16.80 -23.11
CA GLY A 56 6.27 15.51 -23.66
C GLY A 56 5.45 14.65 -22.69
N ASP A 57 5.06 13.48 -23.17
CA ASP A 57 4.21 12.54 -22.42
C ASP A 57 4.93 11.98 -21.19
N LEU A 58 4.22 11.86 -20.07
CA LEU A 58 4.68 11.24 -18.82
C LEU A 58 3.77 10.05 -18.46
N VAL A 59 3.13 10.08 -17.29
CA VAL A 59 2.05 9.15 -16.92
C VAL A 59 0.80 9.45 -17.74
N GLY A 60 0.53 10.74 -17.98
CA GLY A 60 -0.49 11.24 -18.87
C GLY A 60 0.07 12.10 -20.01
N PRO A 61 -0.80 12.60 -20.91
CA PRO A 61 -0.41 13.45 -22.04
C PRO A 61 0.25 14.76 -21.62
N ASP A 62 1.12 15.29 -22.48
CA ASP A 62 1.55 16.69 -22.40
C ASP A 62 0.33 17.64 -22.58
N LEU A 63 0.24 18.66 -21.74
CA LEU A 63 -0.85 19.63 -21.76
C LEU A 63 -0.52 20.89 -22.58
N LYS A 64 0.66 20.97 -23.20
CA LYS A 64 0.99 22.09 -24.09
C LYS A 64 -0.03 22.22 -25.21
N ASN A 65 -0.67 23.39 -25.31
CA ASN A 65 -1.72 23.69 -26.29
C ASN A 65 -2.99 22.82 -26.20
N VAL A 66 -3.21 22.08 -25.12
CA VAL A 66 -4.39 21.19 -25.00
C VAL A 66 -5.73 21.93 -25.22
N THR A 67 -5.80 23.21 -24.83
CA THR A 67 -6.96 24.08 -24.99
C THR A 67 -7.22 24.53 -26.44
N LYS A 68 -6.23 24.36 -27.33
CA LYS A 68 -6.37 24.55 -28.78
C LYS A 68 -6.73 23.23 -29.49
N GLU A 69 -6.30 22.11 -28.93
CA GLU A 69 -6.48 20.78 -29.52
C GLU A 69 -7.80 20.10 -29.16
N ARG A 70 -8.44 20.55 -28.07
CA ARG A 70 -9.69 19.97 -27.58
C ARG A 70 -10.73 21.05 -27.29
N PRO A 71 -12.02 20.80 -27.59
CA PRO A 71 -13.09 21.71 -27.23
C PRO A 71 -13.12 21.97 -25.73
N ARG A 72 -13.35 23.24 -25.34
CA ARG A 72 -13.42 23.63 -23.93
C ARG A 72 -14.44 22.81 -23.14
N GLU A 73 -15.61 22.56 -23.71
CA GLU A 73 -16.68 21.75 -23.10
C GLU A 73 -16.21 20.31 -22.80
N TRP A 74 -15.46 19.71 -23.72
CA TRP A 74 -14.91 18.37 -23.51
C TRP A 74 -13.84 18.37 -22.42
N LEU A 75 -12.96 19.38 -22.40
CA LEU A 75 -11.96 19.54 -21.33
C LEU A 75 -12.63 19.74 -19.97
N HIS A 76 -13.74 20.47 -19.93
CA HIS A 76 -14.52 20.69 -18.72
C HIS A 76 -15.07 19.36 -18.17
N GLU A 77 -15.76 18.58 -19.01
CA GLU A 77 -16.30 17.29 -18.61
C GLU A 77 -15.19 16.28 -18.25
N TRP A 78 -14.08 16.26 -19.00
CA TRP A 78 -12.95 15.37 -18.75
C TRP A 78 -12.22 15.66 -17.44
N ILE A 79 -11.94 16.93 -17.14
CA ILE A 79 -11.26 17.30 -15.89
C ILE A 79 -12.17 17.08 -14.68
N MET A 80 -13.49 17.29 -14.83
CA MET A 80 -14.45 17.16 -13.74
C MET A 80 -14.83 15.70 -13.46
N LYS A 81 -15.05 14.89 -14.51
CA LYS A 81 -15.61 13.54 -14.43
C LYS A 81 -14.99 12.61 -15.50
N PRO A 82 -13.68 12.34 -15.41
CA PRO A 82 -12.99 11.48 -16.38
C PRO A 82 -13.57 10.05 -16.37
N ASP A 83 -13.93 9.54 -15.19
CA ASP A 83 -14.56 8.24 -14.97
C ASP A 83 -15.90 8.10 -15.72
N ALA A 84 -16.70 9.17 -15.75
CA ALA A 84 -17.98 9.16 -16.47
C ALA A 84 -17.79 9.11 -17.99
N LEU A 85 -16.79 9.80 -18.55
CA LEU A 85 -16.49 9.75 -19.99
C LEU A 85 -15.94 8.39 -20.42
N ILE A 86 -15.07 7.78 -19.60
CA ILE A 86 -14.60 6.42 -19.84
C ILE A 86 -15.77 5.42 -19.78
N ALA A 87 -16.65 5.52 -18.78
CA ALA A 87 -17.83 4.66 -18.64
C ALA A 87 -18.81 4.81 -19.82
N LYS A 88 -18.97 6.04 -20.34
CA LYS A 88 -19.73 6.33 -21.57
C LYS A 88 -19.06 5.84 -22.84
N LYS A 89 -17.81 5.34 -22.77
CA LYS A 89 -16.98 4.95 -23.91
C LYS A 89 -16.79 6.09 -24.91
N ASP A 90 -16.55 7.30 -24.41
CA ASP A 90 -16.14 8.41 -25.27
C ASP A 90 -14.91 8.00 -26.09
N PRO A 91 -14.91 8.16 -27.44
CA PRO A 91 -13.84 7.66 -28.29
C PRO A 91 -12.46 8.20 -27.90
N VAL A 92 -12.37 9.48 -27.55
CA VAL A 92 -11.12 10.14 -27.17
C VAL A 92 -10.66 9.63 -25.81
N ALA A 93 -11.57 9.52 -24.84
CA ALA A 93 -11.26 8.95 -23.52
C ALA A 93 -10.69 7.53 -23.60
N VAL A 94 -11.32 6.66 -24.39
CA VAL A 94 -10.91 5.25 -24.55
C VAL A 94 -9.57 5.16 -25.28
N GLU A 95 -9.34 5.99 -26.30
CA GLU A 95 -8.06 6.07 -27.01
C GLU A 95 -6.94 6.50 -26.06
N LEU A 96 -7.16 7.55 -25.27
CA LEU A 96 -6.20 8.01 -24.28
C LEU A 96 -5.90 6.92 -23.26
N LEU A 97 -6.93 6.25 -22.74
CA LEU A 97 -6.76 5.16 -21.78
C LEU A 97 -5.87 4.05 -22.34
N ALA A 98 -6.07 3.65 -23.60
CA ALA A 98 -5.25 2.66 -24.26
C ALA A 98 -3.80 3.15 -24.47
N LYS A 99 -3.62 4.41 -24.90
CA LYS A 99 -2.32 5.02 -25.14
C LYS A 99 -1.45 5.09 -23.87
N TYR A 100 -2.07 5.38 -22.73
CA TYR A 100 -1.38 5.57 -21.44
C TYR A 100 -1.48 4.33 -20.52
N ASN A 101 -1.36 3.13 -21.09
CA ASN A 101 -1.26 1.85 -20.36
C ASN A 101 -2.43 1.53 -19.40
N GLY A 102 -3.64 2.02 -19.71
CA GLY A 102 -4.79 1.84 -18.83
C GLY A 102 -4.76 2.71 -17.57
N MET A 103 -3.89 3.73 -17.51
CA MET A 103 -3.87 4.69 -16.42
C MET A 103 -5.05 5.65 -16.57
N GLU A 104 -6.04 5.49 -15.70
CA GLU A 104 -7.19 6.38 -15.63
C GLU A 104 -6.79 7.70 -14.94
N MET A 105 -7.21 8.83 -15.52
CA MET A 105 -7.12 10.12 -14.83
C MET A 105 -8.08 10.09 -13.63
N PRO A 106 -7.60 10.25 -12.39
CA PRO A 106 -8.47 10.16 -11.22
C PRO A 106 -9.45 11.32 -11.17
N ASN A 107 -10.64 11.08 -10.63
CA ASN A 107 -11.56 12.17 -10.32
C ASN A 107 -11.06 12.95 -9.09
N LEU A 108 -10.67 14.21 -9.31
CA LEU A 108 -10.08 15.08 -8.28
C LEU A 108 -11.12 15.90 -7.48
N GLY A 109 -12.41 15.65 -7.72
CA GLY A 109 -13.52 16.29 -7.04
C GLY A 109 -13.61 17.79 -7.29
N LEU A 110 -13.23 18.25 -8.49
CA LEU A 110 -13.19 19.66 -8.85
C LEU A 110 -14.60 20.18 -9.16
N SER A 111 -14.91 21.38 -8.68
CA SER A 111 -16.11 22.13 -9.07
C SER A 111 -15.96 22.76 -10.45
N SER A 112 -17.08 23.13 -11.08
CA SER A 112 -17.07 23.79 -12.40
C SER A 112 -16.15 25.01 -12.44
N ALA A 113 -16.21 25.87 -11.42
CA ALA A 113 -15.41 27.08 -11.35
C ALA A 113 -13.91 26.79 -11.19
N GLU A 114 -13.55 25.73 -10.45
CA GLU A 114 -12.16 25.29 -10.33
C GLU A 114 -11.62 24.76 -11.65
N VAL A 115 -12.43 24.02 -12.41
CA VAL A 115 -12.08 23.54 -13.75
C VAL A 115 -11.90 24.72 -14.71
N ASP A 116 -12.78 25.71 -14.67
CA ASP A 116 -12.66 26.92 -15.50
C ASP A 116 -11.35 27.67 -15.24
N ASN A 117 -10.96 27.80 -13.98
CA ASN A 117 -9.69 28.41 -13.57
C ASN A 117 -8.49 27.62 -14.11
N ILE A 118 -8.51 26.28 -14.02
CA ILE A 118 -7.45 25.41 -14.57
C ILE A 118 -7.34 25.56 -16.08
N ILE A 119 -8.47 25.57 -16.81
CA ILE A 119 -8.46 25.75 -18.26
C ILE A 119 -7.89 27.13 -18.62
N ALA A 120 -8.27 28.20 -17.90
CA ALA A 120 -7.71 29.54 -18.12
C ALA A 120 -6.20 29.60 -17.87
N PHE A 121 -5.70 28.87 -16.86
CA PHE A 121 -4.26 28.71 -16.64
C PHE A 121 -3.55 28.03 -17.82
N LEU A 122 -4.14 26.97 -18.38
CA LEU A 122 -3.60 26.27 -19.55
C LEU A 122 -3.69 27.09 -20.85
N GLU A 123 -4.74 27.90 -21.01
CA GLU A 123 -4.86 28.89 -22.11
C GLU A 123 -3.73 29.92 -22.07
N GLY A 124 -3.31 30.33 -20.86
CA GLY A 124 -2.12 31.16 -20.62
C GLY A 124 -0.78 30.45 -20.87
N GLY A 125 -0.79 29.21 -21.38
CA GLY A 125 0.41 28.43 -21.68
C GLY A 125 1.06 27.76 -20.47
N GLY A 126 0.39 27.76 -19.31
CA GLY A 126 0.91 27.11 -18.10
C GLY A 126 2.14 27.81 -17.49
N ALA A 127 2.35 29.09 -17.76
CA ALA A 127 3.51 29.83 -17.33
C ALA A 127 3.70 29.78 -15.80
N GLY A 128 4.88 29.35 -15.36
CA GLY A 128 5.25 29.27 -13.94
C GLY A 128 4.76 28.02 -13.19
N ALA A 129 4.08 27.05 -13.83
CA ALA A 129 3.81 25.75 -13.21
C ALA A 129 5.10 25.10 -12.71
N SER A 130 5.04 24.48 -11.53
CA SER A 130 6.14 23.63 -11.06
C SER A 130 6.12 22.35 -11.89
N SER A 131 6.89 22.32 -12.98
CA SER A 131 7.01 21.14 -13.83
C SER A 131 8.03 20.19 -13.24
N ALA A 132 7.57 19.04 -12.73
CA ALA A 132 8.44 17.91 -12.41
C ALA A 132 9.23 17.42 -13.65
N ALA A 133 8.76 17.75 -14.87
CA ALA A 133 9.38 17.40 -16.15
C ALA A 133 10.53 18.32 -16.58
N ALA A 134 10.71 19.49 -15.93
CA ALA A 134 11.82 20.40 -16.27
C ALA A 134 13.16 19.98 -15.63
N ALA A 135 13.15 19.02 -14.70
CA ALA A 135 14.38 18.45 -14.18
C ALA A 135 14.94 17.43 -15.19
N PRO A 136 16.23 17.48 -15.56
CA PRO A 136 16.82 16.48 -16.43
C PRO A 136 16.62 15.09 -15.83
N ALA A 137 16.24 14.13 -16.67
CA ALA A 137 16.11 12.73 -16.27
C ALA A 137 17.48 12.24 -15.78
N LEU A 138 17.66 12.21 -14.46
CA LEU A 138 18.87 11.72 -13.84
C LEU A 138 18.98 10.22 -14.13
N LYS A 139 20.19 9.77 -14.44
CA LYS A 139 20.46 8.35 -14.57
C LYS A 139 20.45 7.75 -13.17
N GLY A 140 19.45 6.93 -12.88
CA GLY A 140 19.34 6.22 -11.62
C GLY A 140 20.27 5.02 -11.54
N ASP A 141 20.71 4.70 -10.33
CA ASP A 141 21.38 3.45 -9.97
C ASP A 141 20.38 2.48 -9.30
N ALA A 142 20.23 1.29 -9.89
CA ALA A 142 19.22 0.35 -9.42
C ALA A 142 19.61 -0.38 -8.12
N GLU A 143 20.89 -0.45 -7.78
CA GLU A 143 21.34 -1.06 -6.53
C GLU A 143 21.08 -0.11 -5.36
N SER A 144 21.44 1.17 -5.51
CA SER A 144 21.02 2.28 -4.64
C SER A 144 19.50 2.29 -4.46
N GLY A 145 18.76 2.25 -5.56
CA GLY A 145 17.30 2.23 -5.55
C GLY A 145 16.71 1.08 -4.75
N LYS A 146 17.29 -0.11 -4.89
CA LYS A 146 16.91 -1.28 -4.09
C LYS A 146 17.21 -1.06 -2.60
N ASN A 147 18.37 -0.52 -2.26
CA ASN A 147 18.76 -0.28 -0.87
C ASN A 147 17.86 0.76 -0.19
N LEU A 148 17.50 1.83 -0.90
CA LEU A 148 16.52 2.82 -0.46
C LEU A 148 15.12 2.19 -0.30
N PHE A 149 14.72 1.34 -1.25
CA PHE A 149 13.44 0.64 -1.20
C PHE A 149 13.34 -0.27 0.01
N THR A 150 14.36 -1.09 0.27
CA THR A 150 14.38 -2.08 1.36
C THR A 150 14.71 -1.48 2.73
N GLY A 151 15.25 -0.26 2.76
CA GLY A 151 15.73 0.38 3.99
C GLY A 151 17.12 -0.05 4.44
N ASN A 152 17.90 -0.68 3.55
CA ASN A 152 19.34 -0.86 3.76
C ASN A 152 20.08 0.49 3.72
N GLU A 153 19.56 1.43 2.93
CA GLU A 153 20.00 2.82 2.88
C GLU A 153 18.86 3.73 3.32
N LYS A 154 19.21 4.85 3.98
CA LYS A 154 18.23 5.83 4.43
C LYS A 154 18.12 6.93 3.40
N PHE A 155 16.89 7.38 3.15
CA PHE A 155 16.67 8.62 2.41
C PHE A 155 17.34 9.80 3.13
N ALA A 156 17.98 10.67 2.37
CA ALA A 156 18.71 11.84 2.85
C ALA A 156 17.84 12.76 3.71
N ASN A 157 16.57 12.90 3.34
CA ASN A 157 15.60 13.72 4.08
C ASN A 157 14.89 12.97 5.22
N GLY A 158 15.26 11.72 5.50
CA GLY A 158 14.73 10.94 6.63
C GLY A 158 13.45 10.14 6.35
N GLY A 159 13.01 10.07 5.09
CA GLY A 159 11.84 9.29 4.68
C GLY A 159 11.93 7.80 5.02
N PRO A 160 10.79 7.13 5.30
CA PRO A 160 10.77 5.69 5.55
C PRO A 160 11.10 4.90 4.28
N PRO A 161 11.62 3.66 4.40
CA PRO A 161 11.81 2.82 3.23
C PRO A 161 10.48 2.47 2.56
N CYS A 162 10.47 2.38 1.24
CA CYS A 162 9.28 2.06 0.46
C CYS A 162 8.67 0.71 0.88
N MET A 163 9.53 -0.27 1.21
CA MET A 163 9.16 -1.61 1.65
C MET A 163 8.33 -1.60 2.95
N ALA A 164 8.37 -0.54 3.76
CA ALA A 164 7.52 -0.47 4.96
C ALA A 164 6.02 -0.53 4.61
N CYS A 165 5.65 -0.03 3.44
CA CYS A 165 4.26 0.00 2.97
C CYS A 165 4.03 -0.85 1.74
N HIS A 166 4.99 -0.94 0.83
CA HIS A 166 4.82 -1.58 -0.47
C HIS A 166 5.59 -2.90 -0.59
N SER A 167 5.02 -3.86 -1.30
CA SER A 167 5.75 -5.01 -1.82
C SER A 167 6.29 -4.71 -3.22
N SER A 168 7.36 -5.39 -3.61
CA SER A 168 7.78 -5.48 -5.00
C SER A 168 8.38 -6.85 -5.27
N GLY A 169 8.30 -7.26 -6.53
CA GLY A 169 9.02 -8.39 -7.06
C GLY A 169 10.53 -8.26 -6.83
N GLY A 170 11.24 -9.38 -6.86
CA GLY A 170 12.71 -9.41 -6.66
C GLY A 170 13.18 -9.36 -5.20
N LEU A 171 12.28 -9.17 -4.21
CA LEU A 171 12.64 -9.04 -2.78
C LEU A 171 12.59 -10.35 -1.98
N GLY A 172 12.35 -11.49 -2.64
CA GLY A 172 12.35 -12.81 -2.00
C GLY A 172 11.06 -13.15 -1.23
N ALA A 173 11.09 -14.21 -0.42
CA ALA A 173 9.89 -14.84 0.16
C ALA A 173 9.20 -14.05 1.29
N PHE A 174 9.81 -12.96 1.76
CA PHE A 174 9.29 -12.09 2.81
C PHE A 174 9.01 -10.68 2.27
N GLY A 175 8.46 -10.62 1.05
CA GLY A 175 8.15 -9.37 0.34
C GLY A 175 7.47 -8.34 1.23
N GLY A 176 7.68 -7.07 0.89
CA GLY A 176 7.43 -5.89 1.74
C GLY A 176 6.00 -5.69 2.28
N GLY A 177 5.72 -4.49 2.73
CA GLY A 177 4.46 -4.12 3.36
C GLY A 177 3.26 -4.37 2.44
N ALA A 178 2.13 -4.72 3.04
CA ALA A 178 0.84 -4.90 2.36
C ALA A 178 -0.11 -3.70 2.52
N LEU A 179 0.38 -2.59 3.10
CA LEU A 179 -0.42 -1.39 3.31
C LEU A 179 -0.63 -0.62 1.99
N GLY A 180 0.36 -0.64 1.12
CA GLY A 180 0.32 -0.09 -0.23
C GLY A 180 0.23 -1.19 -1.29
N PRO A 181 -0.08 -0.83 -2.54
CA PRO A 181 -0.10 -1.77 -3.65
C PRO A 181 1.28 -2.35 -3.93
N ASP A 182 1.29 -3.54 -4.56
CA ASP A 182 2.48 -4.14 -5.10
C ASP A 182 3.03 -3.33 -6.28
N LEU A 183 4.31 -2.99 -6.20
CA LEU A 183 5.00 -2.10 -7.14
C LEU A 183 5.80 -2.85 -8.23
N THR A 184 5.70 -4.17 -8.34
CA THR A 184 6.46 -4.98 -9.32
C THR A 184 6.35 -4.43 -10.74
N GLU A 185 5.13 -4.04 -11.14
CA GLU A 185 4.84 -3.53 -12.49
C GLU A 185 4.62 -2.01 -12.49
N ALA A 186 5.00 -1.30 -11.42
CA ALA A 186 4.71 0.12 -11.27
C ALA A 186 5.35 0.97 -12.38
N ALA A 187 6.62 0.70 -12.71
CA ALA A 187 7.30 1.40 -13.80
C ALA A 187 6.59 1.19 -15.13
N LYS A 188 6.20 -0.04 -15.47
CA LYS A 188 5.47 -0.34 -16.72
C LYS A 188 4.15 0.41 -16.81
N ARG A 189 3.38 0.43 -15.72
CA ARG A 189 2.08 1.15 -15.66
C ARG A 189 2.25 2.66 -15.79
N LEU A 190 3.30 3.22 -15.18
CA LEU A 190 3.54 4.66 -15.12
C LEU A 190 4.39 5.22 -16.26
N GLY A 191 4.58 4.49 -17.37
CA GLY A 191 5.34 5.01 -18.52
C GLY A 191 6.87 4.96 -18.33
N GLY A 192 7.36 3.97 -17.58
CA GLY A 192 8.78 3.70 -17.34
C GLY A 192 9.37 4.46 -16.16
N ALA A 193 10.70 4.48 -16.09
CA ALA A 193 11.45 5.11 -14.99
C ALA A 193 11.14 6.61 -14.87
N SER A 194 10.99 7.31 -16.00
CA SER A 194 10.72 8.75 -16.02
C SER A 194 9.36 9.10 -15.40
N GLY A 195 8.29 8.41 -15.82
CA GLY A 195 6.96 8.65 -15.27
C GLY A 195 6.82 8.19 -13.82
N LEU A 196 7.51 7.10 -13.43
CA LEU A 196 7.59 6.70 -12.01
C LEU A 196 8.34 7.73 -11.15
N SER A 197 9.44 8.30 -11.64
CA SER A 197 10.18 9.36 -10.93
C SER A 197 9.32 10.64 -10.78
N ALA A 198 8.57 11.01 -11.82
CA ALA A 198 7.61 12.12 -11.76
C ALA A 198 6.47 11.86 -10.77
N TRP A 199 5.93 10.62 -10.75
CA TRP A 199 4.93 10.18 -9.78
C TRP A 199 5.43 10.31 -8.34
N LEU A 200 6.68 9.88 -8.08
CA LEU A 200 7.32 10.03 -6.77
C LEU A 200 7.57 11.50 -6.39
N ALA A 201 7.82 12.37 -7.37
CA ALA A 201 8.00 13.80 -7.14
C ALA A 201 6.68 14.48 -6.70
N GLY A 202 5.57 14.08 -7.33
CA GLY A 202 4.26 14.67 -7.07
C GLY A 202 3.57 14.17 -5.80
N LEU A 203 3.92 12.99 -5.29
CA LEU A 203 3.27 12.35 -4.13
C LEU A 203 1.72 12.38 -4.23
N PRO A 204 1.13 11.87 -5.32
CA PRO A 204 -0.27 12.15 -5.68
C PRO A 204 -1.30 11.47 -4.77
N THR A 205 -0.90 10.51 -3.94
CA THR A 205 -1.83 9.84 -3.02
C THR A 205 -1.86 10.54 -1.66
N PRO A 206 -3.04 10.64 -1.00
CA PRO A 206 -3.15 11.26 0.33
C PRO A 206 -2.21 10.64 1.37
N THR A 207 -2.07 9.31 1.33
CA THR A 207 -1.19 8.56 2.24
C THR A 207 0.28 8.89 2.01
N MET A 208 0.75 8.89 0.76
CA MET A 208 2.14 9.26 0.47
C MET A 208 2.42 10.72 0.79
N LYS A 209 1.50 11.63 0.43
CA LYS A 209 1.62 13.06 0.75
C LYS A 209 1.79 13.28 2.26
N ALA A 210 0.94 12.68 3.08
CA ALA A 210 1.03 12.80 4.54
C ALA A 210 2.38 12.35 5.13
N VAL A 211 2.98 11.31 4.56
CA VAL A 211 4.25 10.72 5.05
C VAL A 211 5.48 11.45 4.51
N TRP A 212 5.46 11.85 3.24
CA TRP A 212 6.64 12.28 2.50
C TRP A 212 6.75 13.79 2.30
N THR A 213 5.69 14.59 2.48
CA THR A 213 5.76 16.05 2.30
C THR A 213 6.79 16.71 3.21
N LYS A 214 7.01 16.20 4.42
CA LYS A 214 8.03 16.73 5.35
C LYS A 214 9.46 16.27 5.04
N GLN A 215 9.59 15.19 4.29
CA GLN A 215 10.83 14.45 4.08
C GLN A 215 10.90 13.87 2.66
N PRO A 216 10.77 14.72 1.61
CA PRO A 216 10.59 14.24 0.25
C PRO A 216 11.86 13.54 -0.25
N PRO A 217 11.74 12.51 -1.11
CA PRO A 217 12.92 11.92 -1.73
C PRO A 217 13.57 12.93 -2.68
N THR A 218 14.89 13.01 -2.69
CA THR A 218 15.67 13.87 -3.59
C THR A 218 15.50 13.42 -5.05
N PRO A 219 15.79 14.29 -6.03
CA PRO A 219 15.70 13.90 -7.44
C PRO A 219 16.51 12.65 -7.81
N GLN A 220 17.72 12.49 -7.24
CA GLN A 220 18.56 11.32 -7.50
C GLN A 220 17.97 10.06 -6.87
N GLU A 221 17.53 10.12 -5.61
CA GLU A 221 16.89 8.97 -4.94
C GLU A 221 15.63 8.49 -5.67
N ARG A 222 14.83 9.42 -6.21
CA ARG A 222 13.68 9.06 -7.06
C ARG A 222 14.12 8.36 -8.34
N ALA A 223 15.19 8.84 -8.97
CA ALA A 223 15.75 8.20 -10.16
C ALA A 223 16.29 6.80 -9.86
N ASP A 224 16.98 6.62 -8.74
CA ASP A 224 17.53 5.34 -8.28
C ASP A 224 16.41 4.33 -8.00
N VAL A 225 15.40 4.72 -7.20
CA VAL A 225 14.22 3.87 -6.93
C VAL A 225 13.45 3.55 -8.21
N ALA A 226 13.31 4.52 -9.12
CA ALA A 226 12.67 4.29 -10.40
C ALA A 226 13.49 3.33 -11.29
N ALA A 227 14.82 3.41 -11.26
CA ALA A 227 15.69 2.48 -11.97
C ALA A 227 15.57 1.05 -11.43
N PHE A 228 15.50 0.88 -10.11
CA PHE A 228 15.22 -0.41 -9.48
C PHE A 228 13.87 -1.00 -9.93
N LEU A 229 12.79 -0.22 -9.79
CA LEU A 229 11.44 -0.67 -10.13
C LEU A 229 11.19 -0.83 -11.64
N SER A 230 12.10 -0.37 -12.49
CA SER A 230 12.06 -0.55 -13.94
C SER A 230 12.84 -1.77 -14.42
N GLN A 231 13.50 -2.52 -13.53
CA GLN A 231 14.21 -3.73 -13.94
C GLN A 231 13.22 -4.84 -14.34
N GLU A 232 13.41 -5.40 -15.53
CA GLU A 232 12.59 -6.51 -16.06
C GLU A 232 12.65 -7.79 -15.19
N GLY A 233 13.64 -7.90 -14.29
CA GLY A 233 13.90 -9.06 -13.45
C GLY A 233 13.13 -9.14 -12.13
N LEU A 234 12.27 -8.17 -11.80
CA LEU A 234 11.50 -8.19 -10.55
C LEU A 234 10.44 -9.31 -10.56
N ALA A 235 9.91 -9.67 -11.73
CA ALA A 235 8.69 -10.47 -11.81
C ALA A 235 8.87 -12.00 -11.74
N VAL A 236 10.04 -12.61 -11.96
CA VAL A 236 10.12 -14.08 -12.03
C VAL A 236 11.45 -14.61 -11.52
N ARG A 237 11.43 -15.33 -10.38
CA ARG A 237 12.49 -16.30 -10.10
C ARG A 237 12.49 -17.29 -11.24
N SER A 238 13.61 -17.43 -11.95
CA SER A 238 13.75 -18.45 -13.00
C SER A 238 13.28 -19.81 -12.46
N ALA A 239 12.63 -20.61 -13.30
CA ALA A 239 12.19 -21.95 -12.90
C ALA A 239 13.34 -22.75 -12.25
N SER A 240 14.58 -22.51 -12.69
CA SER A 240 15.80 -23.07 -12.09
C SER A 240 16.01 -22.69 -10.62
N ALA A 241 15.74 -21.45 -10.21
CA ALA A 241 15.87 -21.03 -8.81
C ALA A 241 14.81 -21.68 -7.90
N ILE A 242 13.60 -21.94 -8.44
CA ILE A 242 12.54 -22.67 -7.73
C ILE A 242 12.95 -24.13 -7.54
N TRP A 243 13.47 -24.79 -8.58
CA TRP A 243 13.95 -26.17 -8.50
C TRP A 243 15.18 -26.33 -7.60
N GLN A 244 16.08 -25.34 -7.54
CA GLN A 244 17.21 -25.35 -6.61
C GLN A 244 16.77 -25.23 -5.14
N LEU A 245 15.82 -24.36 -4.84
CA LEU A 245 15.26 -24.22 -3.49
C LEU A 245 14.47 -25.47 -3.07
N ALA A 246 13.68 -26.04 -3.98
CA ALA A 246 12.97 -27.31 -3.77
C ALA A 246 13.96 -28.47 -3.57
N GLY A 247 15.05 -28.49 -4.33
CA GLY A 247 16.13 -29.47 -4.19
C GLY A 247 16.83 -29.37 -2.84
N LEU A 248 17.18 -28.17 -2.39
CA LEU A 248 17.80 -27.93 -1.08
C LEU A 248 16.88 -28.30 0.09
N THR A 249 15.58 -27.98 0.00
CA THR A 249 14.60 -28.38 1.01
C THR A 249 14.38 -29.90 1.03
N GLY A 250 14.32 -30.54 -0.14
CA GLY A 250 14.26 -31.99 -0.26
C GLY A 250 15.49 -32.68 0.36
N LEU A 251 16.70 -32.19 0.06
CA LEU A 251 17.96 -32.68 0.65
C LEU A 251 17.97 -32.50 2.16
N GLY A 252 17.57 -31.34 2.67
CA GLY A 252 17.46 -31.06 4.09
C GLY A 252 16.49 -32.01 4.80
N ALA A 253 15.32 -32.26 4.21
CA ALA A 253 14.34 -33.21 4.74
C ALA A 253 14.89 -34.64 4.79
N VAL A 254 15.58 -35.09 3.74
CA VAL A 254 16.24 -36.41 3.70
C VAL A 254 17.31 -36.52 4.78
N VAL A 255 18.16 -35.52 4.94
CA VAL A 255 19.20 -35.51 5.99
C VAL A 255 18.57 -35.58 7.39
N LEU A 256 17.52 -34.79 7.65
CA LEU A 256 16.81 -34.83 8.93
C LEU A 256 16.15 -36.19 9.19
N LEU A 257 15.55 -36.80 8.16
CA LEU A 257 14.96 -38.15 8.26
C LEU A 257 16.03 -39.23 8.50
N LEU A 258 17.20 -39.13 7.88
CA LEU A 258 18.32 -40.04 8.11
C LEU A 258 18.88 -39.91 9.54
N ILE A 259 19.03 -38.68 10.05
CA ILE A 259 19.46 -38.43 11.43
C ILE A 259 18.42 -38.97 12.42
N ALA A 260 17.14 -38.70 12.18
CA ALA A 260 16.04 -39.21 13.00
C ALA A 260 16.00 -40.74 12.98
N GLY A 261 16.10 -41.36 11.80
CA GLY A 261 16.15 -42.80 11.62
C GLY A 261 17.36 -43.44 12.30
N PHE A 262 18.54 -42.82 12.21
CA PHE A 262 19.75 -43.31 12.87
C PHE A 262 19.63 -43.23 14.40
N ARG A 263 19.15 -42.10 14.95
CA ARG A 263 18.87 -41.95 16.39
C ARG A 263 17.82 -42.94 16.86
N TRP A 264 16.74 -43.14 16.11
CA TRP A 264 15.68 -44.09 16.44
C TRP A 264 16.18 -45.54 16.42
N ARG A 265 16.97 -45.91 15.41
CA ARG A 265 17.58 -47.24 15.29
C ARG A 265 18.57 -47.52 16.43
N ASN A 266 19.38 -46.54 16.82
CA ASN A 266 20.26 -46.67 17.99
C ASN A 266 19.48 -46.75 19.30
N ARG A 267 18.38 -45.99 19.46
CA ARG A 267 17.49 -46.09 20.62
C ARG A 267 16.87 -47.48 20.76
N LEU A 268 16.36 -48.05 19.67
CA LEU A 268 15.74 -49.38 19.68
C LEU A 268 16.76 -50.50 19.94
N LYS A 269 17.95 -50.43 19.33
CA LYS A 269 19.00 -51.45 19.48
C LYS A 269 19.68 -51.43 20.85
N PHE A 270 20.02 -50.24 21.38
CA PHE A 270 20.82 -50.13 22.60
C PHE A 270 20.00 -49.80 23.86
N GLY A 271 18.84 -49.16 23.73
CA GLY A 271 18.02 -48.74 24.87
C GLY A 271 16.94 -49.75 25.27
N VAL A 272 16.19 -50.29 24.29
CA VAL A 272 14.95 -51.05 24.59
C VAL A 272 15.10 -52.56 24.38
N ARG A 273 15.78 -53.02 23.32
CA ARG A 273 15.88 -54.46 23.02
C ARG A 273 16.87 -55.24 23.88
N ARG A 274 17.97 -54.60 24.30
CA ARG A 274 19.00 -55.27 25.14
C ARG A 274 18.47 -55.80 26.48
N PRO A 275 17.70 -55.03 27.28
CA PRO A 275 17.16 -55.56 28.53
C PRO A 275 16.07 -56.63 28.36
N MET A 276 15.44 -56.75 27.18
CA MET A 276 14.42 -57.79 26.91
C MET A 276 15.01 -59.11 26.37
N MET A 277 16.20 -59.07 25.76
CA MET A 277 16.91 -60.27 25.29
C MET A 277 18.03 -60.73 26.23
N ALA A 278 18.29 -59.97 27.30
CA ALA A 278 19.07 -60.49 28.42
C ALA A 278 18.24 -61.62 29.06
N ALA A 279 18.57 -62.86 28.73
CA ALA A 279 18.03 -64.01 29.43
C ALA A 279 18.26 -63.82 30.94
N PRO A 280 17.25 -64.03 31.80
CA PRO A 280 17.49 -64.05 33.23
C PRO A 280 18.43 -65.23 33.48
N THR A 281 19.71 -64.94 33.70
CA THR A 281 20.62 -65.91 34.29
C THR A 281 20.05 -66.21 35.67
N THR A 282 19.37 -67.34 35.81
CA THR A 282 19.00 -67.92 37.09
C THR A 282 20.28 -68.19 37.86
N GLY A 283 20.73 -67.18 38.61
CA GLY A 283 22.02 -67.20 39.27
C GLY A 283 22.23 -65.85 39.94
N ARG A 284 22.00 -65.83 41.24
CA ARG A 284 22.29 -64.79 42.23
C ARG A 284 23.52 -63.94 41.82
N SER A 285 23.29 -62.85 41.11
CA SER A 285 24.32 -61.87 40.74
C SER A 285 24.32 -60.77 41.79
N THR A 286 25.39 -60.71 42.58
CA THR A 286 25.67 -59.63 43.54
C THR A 286 26.58 -58.54 42.93
N GLY A 287 26.76 -58.52 41.61
CA GLY A 287 27.59 -57.53 40.92
C GLY A 287 26.80 -56.31 40.41
N PRO A 288 27.37 -55.09 40.44
CA PRO A 288 26.68 -53.90 39.97
C PRO A 288 26.48 -53.96 38.44
N TYR A 289 25.26 -53.68 38.01
CA TYR A 289 24.95 -53.55 36.59
C TYR A 289 25.53 -52.24 36.04
N ASN A 290 26.05 -52.27 34.83
CA ASN A 290 26.63 -51.10 34.18
C ASN A 290 26.05 -50.96 32.76
N GLY A 291 24.88 -50.35 32.65
CA GLY A 291 24.15 -50.24 31.38
C GLY A 291 23.10 -49.13 31.38
N GLY A 292 23.50 -47.93 30.96
CA GLY A 292 22.59 -46.81 30.67
C GLY A 292 22.34 -45.84 31.82
N TRP A 293 21.48 -44.83 31.56
CA TRP A 293 21.23 -43.59 32.36
C TRP A 293 20.82 -43.75 33.82
N PHE A 294 20.72 -44.98 34.33
CA PHE A 294 20.50 -45.27 35.74
C PHE A 294 21.62 -46.21 36.18
N THR A 295 22.37 -45.85 37.22
CA THR A 295 23.33 -46.71 37.92
C THR A 295 22.92 -46.78 39.39
N GLY A 296 22.77 -47.99 39.96
CA GLY A 296 22.43 -48.18 41.38
C GLY A 296 21.71 -49.49 41.69
N MET A 297 22.20 -50.27 42.66
CA MET A 297 21.69 -51.61 43.03
C MET A 297 20.15 -51.77 42.98
N TYR A 298 19.67 -52.92 42.48
CA TYR A 298 18.27 -53.30 42.58
C TYR A 298 17.84 -53.21 44.05
N SER A 299 16.94 -52.28 44.38
CA SER A 299 16.25 -52.31 45.66
C SER A 299 15.08 -53.28 45.54
N ASP A 300 14.88 -54.13 46.55
CA ASP A 300 13.85 -55.18 46.65
C ASP A 300 12.39 -54.63 46.70
N GLY A 301 12.13 -53.43 46.19
CA GLY A 301 10.87 -52.72 46.36
C GLY A 301 9.83 -52.88 45.24
N TRP A 302 10.16 -53.47 44.09
CA TRP A 302 9.28 -53.39 42.91
C TRP A 302 8.19 -54.46 42.80
N ILE A 303 8.18 -55.49 43.66
CA ILE A 303 7.16 -56.55 43.65
C ILE A 303 5.89 -56.17 44.46
N GLY A 304 5.92 -55.08 45.24
CA GLY A 304 4.85 -54.73 46.18
C GLY A 304 3.59 -54.06 45.62
N ARG A 305 3.47 -53.77 44.32
CA ARG A 305 2.40 -52.89 43.79
C ARG A 305 1.22 -53.61 43.11
N PHE A 306 1.15 -54.94 43.09
CA PHE A 306 0.05 -55.68 42.44
C PHE A 306 -0.58 -56.81 43.28
N LYS A 307 -0.68 -56.64 44.60
CA LYS A 307 -1.63 -57.44 45.41
C LYS A 307 -2.62 -56.51 46.11
N GLY A 308 -3.86 -56.59 45.66
CA GLY A 308 -4.99 -55.91 46.28
C GLY A 308 -5.36 -56.52 47.63
N THR A 309 -5.75 -55.62 48.53
CA THR A 309 -6.85 -55.72 49.48
C THR A 309 -7.05 -57.02 50.26
N ASP A 310 -6.55 -57.04 51.50
CA ASP A 310 -7.25 -57.60 52.65
C ASP A 310 -6.55 -57.26 53.98
N GLY A 311 -7.30 -56.55 54.83
CA GLY A 311 -7.21 -56.60 56.29
C GLY A 311 -5.90 -56.20 56.97
N ASN A 312 -5.84 -55.01 57.56
CA ASN A 312 -5.91 -54.87 59.02
C ASN A 312 -5.78 -53.38 59.43
N SER A 313 -6.72 -52.98 60.27
CA SER A 313 -6.94 -51.69 60.89
C SER A 313 -5.80 -51.26 61.83
N ASN A 314 -5.20 -50.09 61.60
CA ASN A 314 -5.02 -49.07 62.66
C ASN A 314 -4.38 -47.79 62.10
N ARG A 315 -5.16 -46.73 61.91
CA ARG A 315 -4.67 -45.35 61.93
C ARG A 315 -5.70 -44.44 62.63
N PRO A 316 -5.33 -43.71 63.69
CA PRO A 316 -6.17 -42.65 64.23
C PRO A 316 -6.20 -41.48 63.24
N ARG A 317 -7.38 -40.90 63.05
CA ARG A 317 -7.59 -39.66 62.28
C ARG A 317 -7.08 -38.47 63.09
N GLY A 318 -6.21 -37.66 62.48
CA GLY A 318 -5.88 -36.32 62.97
C GLY A 318 -5.94 -35.32 61.81
N ARG A 319 -6.92 -34.42 61.84
CA ARG A 319 -6.95 -33.14 61.10
C ARG A 319 -5.66 -32.36 61.42
N THR A 320 -5.09 -31.58 60.52
CA THR A 320 -5.36 -30.12 60.46
C THR A 320 -4.92 -29.47 59.14
N ASN A 321 -5.59 -28.34 58.86
CA ASN A 321 -5.48 -27.45 57.72
C ASN A 321 -4.10 -26.78 57.56
N ALA A 322 -3.66 -26.60 56.32
CA ALA A 322 -2.59 -25.67 55.94
C ALA A 322 -3.16 -24.27 55.60
N PRO A 323 -2.55 -23.16 56.04
CA PRO A 323 -2.93 -21.83 55.60
C PRO A 323 -2.23 -21.43 54.30
N ARG A 324 -3.00 -20.82 53.39
CA ARG A 324 -2.49 -20.04 52.25
C ARG A 324 -1.71 -18.83 52.78
N ARG A 325 -0.50 -18.60 52.25
CA ARG A 325 0.20 -17.32 52.38
C ARG A 325 0.10 -16.55 51.07
N HIS A 326 0.02 -15.24 51.25
CA HIS A 326 -0.04 -14.14 50.30
C HIS A 326 1.11 -14.14 49.29
#